data_AF-A0A377BKC9-F1
#
_entry.id   AF-A0A377BKC9-F1
#
_cell.length_a   1.000
_cell.length_b   1.000
_cell.length_c   1.000
_cell.angle_alpha   90.00
_cell.angle_beta   90.00
_cell.angle_gamma   90.00
#
_symmetry.space_group_name_H-M   'P 1'
#
loop_
_entity.id
_entity.type
_entity.pdbx_description
1 polymer ?
#
loop_
_entity_poly.entity_id
_entity_poly.type
_entity_poly.pdbx_seq_one_letter_code
_entity_poly.pdbx_strand_id
1 'polypeptide(L)'
;MLLVTADEAWHISRPLVDFGMRQPVGVGDVTSGLLLVKLLQGATLQEALEHVTAAVYEIMVTTKAMQEYELQVVAAQDRMPNQNITSAQQSSEISHFGPQRPVGRWILL
;
A
#
# COMPACT_ATOMS: atom_id res chain seq x y z
N MET A 1 1.69 4.41 -3.62
CA MET A 1 1.31 3.28 -4.48
C MET A 1 0.15 3.71 -5.36
N LEU A 2 0.07 3.15 -6.58
CA LEU A 2 -1.03 3.37 -7.51
C LEU A 2 -1.69 2.01 -7.80
N LEU A 3 -3.01 1.94 -7.69
CA LEU A 3 -3.83 0.80 -8.11
C LEU A 3 -4.77 1.30 -9.21
N VAL A 4 -4.78 0.62 -10.35
CA VAL A 4 -5.50 1.08 -11.55
C VAL A 4 -6.29 -0.08 -12.13
N THR A 5 -7.56 0.16 -12.43
CA THR A 5 -8.43 -0.71 -13.24
C THR A 5 -8.72 -0.05 -14.59
N ALA A 6 -9.54 -0.70 -15.42
CA ALA A 6 -9.96 -0.10 -16.69
C ALA A 6 -10.72 1.22 -16.49
N ASP A 7 -11.50 1.32 -15.41
CA ASP A 7 -12.40 2.43 -15.17
C ASP A 7 -11.84 3.39 -14.11
N GLU A 8 -11.13 2.90 -13.09
CA GLU A 8 -10.86 3.64 -11.87
C GLU A 8 -9.36 3.63 -11.51
N ALA A 9 -8.93 4.62 -10.74
CA ALA A 9 -7.59 4.65 -10.16
C ALA A 9 -7.60 5.10 -8.71
N TRP A 10 -6.71 4.52 -7.90
CA TRP A 10 -6.47 4.91 -6.52
C TRP A 10 -4.99 5.23 -6.35
N HIS A 11 -4.72 6.36 -5.73
CA HIS A 11 -3.39 6.76 -5.29
C HIS A 11 -3.36 6.78 -3.77
N ILE A 12 -2.38 6.12 -3.16
CA ILE A 12 -2.14 6.18 -1.72
C ILE A 12 -0.69 6.54 -1.46
N SER A 13 -0.44 7.39 -0.48
CA SER A 13 0.92 7.72 -0.05
C SER A 13 1.17 7.24 1.39
N ARG A 14 2.44 7.07 1.72
CA ARG A 14 2.93 6.82 3.08
C ARG A 14 4.30 7.47 3.24
N PRO A 15 4.73 7.81 4.47
CA PRO A 15 6.07 8.32 4.72
C PRO A 15 7.15 7.36 4.20
N LEU A 16 8.22 7.92 3.64
CA LEU A 16 9.41 7.15 3.29
C LEU A 16 10.16 6.74 4.56
N VAL A 17 10.62 5.49 4.59
CA VAL A 17 11.47 4.99 5.66
C VAL A 17 12.91 4.99 5.16
N ASP A 18 13.75 5.82 5.76
CA ASP A 18 15.15 5.94 5.36
C ASP A 18 15.99 4.77 5.89
N PHE A 19 16.53 3.96 4.97
CA PHE A 19 17.47 2.85 5.22
C PHE A 19 18.90 3.17 4.74
N GLY A 20 19.18 4.44 4.41
CA GLY A 20 20.45 4.86 3.84
C GLY A 20 20.75 4.18 2.50
N MET A 21 21.97 3.68 2.34
CA MET A 21 22.46 3.12 1.08
C MET A 21 21.92 1.72 0.75
N ARG A 22 21.31 1.03 1.72
CA ARG A 22 20.86 -0.36 1.56
C ARG A 22 19.37 -0.45 1.85
N GLN A 23 18.57 -0.36 0.79
CA GLN A 23 17.14 -0.60 0.93
C GLN A 23 16.87 -2.11 1.14
N PRO A 24 15.93 -2.47 2.03
CA PRO A 24 15.57 -3.86 2.26
C PRO A 24 14.94 -4.47 1.00
N VAL A 25 15.30 -5.72 0.70
CA VAL A 25 14.77 -6.49 -0.44
C VAL A 25 13.45 -7.17 -0.03
N GLY A 26 12.56 -7.43 -1.00
CA GLY A 26 11.32 -8.17 -0.77
C GLY A 26 10.07 -7.32 -0.51
N VAL A 27 10.19 -5.98 -0.49
CA VAL A 27 9.03 -5.08 -0.28
C VAL A 27 7.97 -5.27 -1.38
N GLY A 28 8.39 -5.48 -2.62
CA GLY A 28 7.50 -5.75 -3.76
C GLY A 28 6.79 -7.10 -3.65
N ASP A 29 7.47 -8.13 -3.15
CA ASP A 29 6.91 -9.47 -2.98
C ASP A 29 5.80 -9.47 -1.92
N VAL A 30 6.07 -8.84 -0.77
CA VAL A 30 5.07 -8.67 0.29
C VAL A 30 3.88 -7.83 -0.20
N THR A 31 4.14 -6.74 -0.92
CA THR A 31 3.07 -5.89 -1.48
C THR A 31 2.15 -6.70 -2.39
N SER A 32 2.73 -7.47 -3.31
CA SER A 32 1.97 -8.25 -4.30
C SER A 32 1.20 -9.40 -3.64
N GLY A 33 1.83 -10.12 -2.71
CA GLY A 33 1.22 -11.23 -1.99
C GLY A 33 0.04 -10.78 -1.12
N LEU A 34 0.20 -9.70 -0.34
CA LEU A 34 -0.87 -9.16 0.49
C LEU A 34 -2.02 -8.60 -0.34
N LEU A 35 -1.73 -7.90 -1.46
CA LEU A 35 -2.77 -7.39 -2.35
C LEU A 35 -3.61 -8.53 -2.92
N LEU A 36 -2.95 -9.58 -3.44
CA LEU A 36 -3.65 -10.75 -3.96
C LEU A 36 -4.54 -11.41 -2.90
N VAL A 37 -4.02 -11.61 -1.68
CA VAL A 37 -4.78 -12.22 -0.58
C VAL A 37 -6.02 -11.39 -0.23
N LYS A 38 -5.90 -10.06 -0.12
CA LYS A 38 -7.04 -9.19 0.19
C LYS A 38 -8.11 -9.21 -0.90
N LEU A 39 -7.71 -9.23 -2.17
CA LEU A 39 -8.65 -9.35 -3.28
C LEU A 39 -9.35 -10.72 -3.31
N LEU A 40 -8.63 -11.80 -3.04
CA LEU A 40 -9.22 -13.15 -2.93
C LEU A 40 -10.18 -13.30 -1.75
N GLN A 41 -9.99 -12.52 -0.68
CA GLN A 41 -10.91 -12.43 0.46
C GLN A 41 -12.15 -11.58 0.15
N GLY A 42 -12.25 -10.98 -1.04
CA GLY A 42 -13.38 -10.15 -1.45
C GLY A 42 -13.33 -8.72 -0.93
N ALA A 43 -12.17 -8.23 -0.47
CA ALA A 43 -12.02 -6.83 -0.10
C ALA A 43 -12.21 -5.93 -1.34
N THR A 44 -12.77 -4.74 -1.13
CA THR A 44 -12.80 -3.71 -2.18
C THR A 44 -11.37 -3.27 -2.54
N LEU A 45 -11.21 -2.68 -3.73
CA LEU A 45 -9.92 -2.19 -4.21
C LEU A 45 -9.30 -1.16 -3.25
N GLN A 46 -10.13 -0.29 -2.68
CA GLN A 46 -9.72 0.69 -1.68
C GLN A 46 -9.24 0.01 -0.38
N GLU A 47 -10.04 -0.89 0.19
CA GLU A 47 -9.68 -1.60 1.44
C GLU A 47 -8.41 -2.43 1.26
N ALA A 48 -8.27 -3.11 0.12
CA ALA A 48 -7.07 -3.88 -0.20
C ALA A 48 -5.84 -2.97 -0.27
N LEU A 49 -5.93 -1.83 -0.96
CA LEU A 49 -4.82 -0.89 -1.10
C LEU A 49 -4.41 -0.24 0.23
N GLU A 50 -5.38 0.18 1.04
CA GLU A 50 -5.15 0.73 2.38
C GLU A 50 -4.46 -0.30 3.29
N HIS A 51 -4.99 -1.52 3.33
CA HIS A 51 -4.45 -2.60 4.17
C HIS A 51 -3.01 -2.95 3.78
N VAL A 52 -2.73 -3.14 2.49
CA VAL A 52 -1.40 -3.48 2.00
C VAL A 52 -0.40 -2.37 2.31
N THR A 53 -0.80 -1.11 2.09
CA THR A 53 0.07 0.04 2.35
C THR A 53 0.45 0.14 3.82
N ALA A 54 -0.51 -0.04 4.71
CA ALA A 54 -0.28 -0.04 6.16
C ALA A 54 0.58 -1.22 6.61
N ALA A 55 0.28 -2.45 6.16
CA ALA A 55 1.04 -3.63 6.52
C ALA A 55 2.51 -3.55 6.08
N VAL A 56 2.76 -3.12 4.84
CA VAL A 56 4.12 -2.93 4.32
C VAL A 56 4.87 -1.83 5.10
N TYR A 57 4.18 -0.76 5.49
CA TYR A 57 4.78 0.29 6.30
C TYR A 57 5.21 -0.22 7.68
N GLU A 58 4.37 -0.97 8.37
CA GLU A 58 4.69 -1.54 9.68
C GLU A 58 5.88 -2.49 9.63
N ILE A 59 5.99 -3.32 8.58
CA ILE A 59 7.17 -4.15 8.35
C ILE A 59 8.43 -3.27 8.20
N MET A 60 8.35 -2.19 7.40
CA MET A 60 9.50 -1.32 7.18
C MET A 60 9.93 -0.56 8.44
N VAL A 61 8.98 -0.03 9.21
CA VAL A 61 9.29 0.66 10.47
C VAL A 61 9.89 -0.32 11.47
N THR A 62 9.34 -1.54 11.57
CA THR A 62 9.88 -2.60 12.45
C THR A 62 11.29 -3.00 12.03
N THR A 63 11.51 -3.20 10.73
CA THR A 63 12.84 -3.54 10.18
C THR A 63 13.87 -2.46 10.50
N LYS A 64 13.50 -1.18 10.33
CA LYS A 64 14.37 -0.06 10.68
C LYS A 64 14.63 0.03 12.18
N ALA A 65 13.59 -0.14 13.01
CA ALA A 65 13.72 -0.07 14.46
C ALA A 65 14.64 -1.15 15.02
N MET A 66 14.69 -2.32 14.37
CA MET A 66 15.58 -3.42 14.70
C MET A 66 16.97 -3.28 14.06
N GLN A 67 17.21 -2.24 13.25
CA GLN A 67 18.46 -2.00 12.53
C GLN A 67 18.86 -3.16 11.60
N GLU A 68 17.86 -3.84 11.05
CA GLU A 68 18.05 -5.01 10.20
C GLU A 68 18.04 -4.65 8.71
N TYR A 69 18.73 -5.46 7.92
CA TYR A 69 18.67 -5.38 6.46
C TYR A 69 17.53 -6.23 5.89
N GLU A 70 17.34 -7.44 6.43
CA GLU A 70 16.25 -8.33 6.03
C GLU A 70 14.92 -7.87 6.62
N LEU A 71 13.84 -8.00 5.85
CA LEU A 71 12.51 -7.59 6.28
C LEU A 71 12.04 -8.39 7.50
N GLN A 72 11.62 -7.67 8.52
CA GLN A 72 11.16 -8.23 9.79
C GLN A 72 9.67 -8.62 9.72
N VAL A 73 9.31 -9.48 8.76
CA VAL A 73 7.92 -9.89 8.51
C VAL A 73 7.30 -10.63 9.69
N VAL A 74 8.09 -11.47 10.39
CA VAL A 74 7.63 -12.21 11.57
C VAL A 74 7.51 -11.28 12.77
N ALA A 75 8.50 -10.42 13.04
CA ALA A 75 8.46 -9.51 14.18
C ALA A 75 7.35 -8.45 14.06
N ALA A 76 6.96 -8.10 12.82
CA ALA A 76 5.89 -7.15 12.55
C ALA A 76 4.47 -7.77 12.54
N GLN A 77 4.33 -9.10 12.66
CA GLN A 77 3.06 -9.80 12.44
C GLN A 77 1.89 -9.26 13.29
N ASP A 78 2.14 -8.96 14.57
CA ASP A 78 1.11 -8.50 15.51
C ASP A 78 0.75 -7.02 15.31
N ARG A 79 1.57 -6.29 14.54
CA ARG A 79 1.35 -4.88 14.19
C ARG A 79 0.66 -4.71 12.85
N MET A 80 0.60 -5.78 12.05
CA MET A 80 -0.13 -5.73 10.79
C MET A 80 -1.61 -5.47 11.07
N PRO A 81 -2.26 -4.62 10.28
CA PRO A 81 -3.69 -4.33 10.47
C PRO A 81 -4.48 -5.64 10.43
N ASN A 82 -5.35 -5.84 11.42
CA ASN A 82 -6.24 -7.00 11.42
C ASN A 82 -7.27 -6.88 10.29
N GLN A 83 -7.88 -7.99 9.88
CA GLN A 83 -8.80 -8.09 8.73
C GLN A 83 -9.88 -6.99 8.66
N ASN A 84 -10.37 -6.56 9.83
CA ASN A 84 -11.49 -5.62 9.99
C ASN A 84 -11.08 -4.14 10.19
N ILE A 85 -9.81 -3.80 10.01
CA ILE A 85 -9.37 -2.44 10.30
C ILE A 85 -9.51 -1.54 9.06
N THR A 86 -10.59 -0.75 9.05
CA THR A 86 -10.71 0.53 8.33
C THR A 86 -10.11 1.64 9.19
N SER A 87 -8.82 1.56 9.58
CA SER A 87 -8.20 2.60 10.41
C SER A 87 -7.69 3.73 9.53
N ALA A 88 -8.53 4.75 9.41
CA ALA A 88 -8.22 6.09 8.96
C ALA A 88 -7.25 6.86 9.91
N GLN A 89 -6.21 6.22 10.49
CA GLN A 89 -5.35 6.89 11.50
C GLN A 89 -3.83 6.78 11.31
N GLN A 90 -3.32 6.36 10.15
CA GLN A 90 -1.88 6.45 9.88
C GLN A 90 -1.57 7.20 8.58
N SER A 91 -1.85 8.51 8.55
CA SER A 91 -1.31 9.50 7.57
C SER A 91 -1.15 9.00 6.13
N SER A 92 -2.13 8.28 5.61
CA SER A 92 -2.17 7.86 4.21
C SER A 92 -3.32 8.57 3.53
N GLU A 93 -3.02 9.63 2.79
CA GLU A 93 -3.99 10.25 1.90
C GLU A 93 -4.26 9.27 0.76
N ILE A 94 -5.48 8.74 0.71
CA ILE A 94 -5.97 8.00 -0.44
C ILE A 94 -6.80 8.94 -1.33
N SER A 95 -6.41 9.05 -2.58
CA SER A 95 -7.15 9.77 -3.61
C SER A 95 -7.77 8.75 -4.56
N HIS A 96 -9.08 8.78 -4.67
CA HIS A 96 -9.83 7.98 -5.63
C HIS A 96 -10.16 8.86 -6.85
N PHE A 97 -9.78 8.36 -8.02
CA PHE A 97 -10.10 8.91 -9.32
C PHE A 97 -11.12 7.97 -9.96
N GLY A 98 -12.38 8.41 -9.99
CA GLY A 98 -13.49 7.66 -10.59
C GLY A 98 -13.34 7.51 -12.12
N PRO A 99 -14.39 7.01 -12.81
CA PRO A 99 -14.34 6.64 -14.22
C PRO A 99 -13.54 7.61 -15.09
N GLN A 100 -12.40 7.18 -15.60
CA GLN A 100 -11.59 7.97 -16.52
C GLN A 100 -12.43 8.24 -17.77
N ARG A 101 -12.93 9.46 -17.94
CA ARG A 101 -13.61 9.84 -19.18
C ARG A 101 -12.62 9.62 -20.33
N PRO A 102 -13.04 8.99 -21.45
CA PRO A 102 -12.15 8.75 -22.57
C PRO A 102 -11.47 10.07 -22.97
N VAL A 103 -10.13 10.02 -23.07
CA VAL A 103 -9.26 11.15 -23.38
C VAL A 103 -9.60 11.60 -24.80
N GLY A 104 -10.59 12.48 -24.92
CA GLY A 104 -11.22 12.74 -26.20
C GLY A 104 -11.93 14.07 -26.29
N ARG A 105 -11.46 15.12 -25.58
CA ARG A 105 -11.76 16.53 -25.92
C ARG A 105 -10.96 17.53 -25.08
N TRP A 106 -9.67 17.68 -25.35
CA TRP A 106 -8.89 18.82 -24.84
C TRP A 106 -7.98 19.37 -25.94
N ILE A 107 -8.57 20.01 -26.95
CA ILE A 107 -8.01 21.08 -27.78
C ILE A 107 -9.22 21.93 -28.20
N LEU A 108 -9.06 23.25 -28.15
CA LEU A 108 -10.04 24.34 -28.34
C LEU A 108 -10.81 24.71 -27.07
N LEU A 109 -10.15 25.52 -26.22
CA LEU A 109 -10.51 26.93 -25.98
C LEU A 109 -9.23 27.70 -25.62
#